data_AF-A0AB73R8I1-F1
#
_entry.id   AF-A0AB73R8I1-F1
#
_cell.length_a   1.000
_cell.length_b   1.000
_cell.length_c   1.000
_cell.angle_alpha   90.00
_cell.angle_beta   90.00
_cell.angle_gamma   90.00
#
_symmetry.space_group_name_H-M   'P 1'
#
loop_
_entity.id
_entity.type
_entity.pdbx_description
1 polymer ?
#
loop_
_entity_poly.entity_id
_entity_poly.type
_entity_poly.pdbx_seq_one_letter_code
_entity_poly.pdbx_strand_id
1 'polypeptide(L)'
;RAREIAKAKEEKRAKEVSKNNIQSAKRELTVVATAYTADPSENGTYGGRVLTAMGHDLTLNPNMRIIAVDPKVIPLGSKVWVEGYGEAIAGDTGSAIKGNRIDVLMGSKSKAMNWGRKTVKVKIL
;
A
#
# COMPACT_ATOMS: atom_id res chain seq x y z
N ARG A 1 -13.24 -42.26 20.85
CA ARG A 1 -13.03 -41.06 21.71
C ARG A 1 -11.68 -40.36 21.52
N ALA A 2 -10.54 -40.81 22.06
CA ALA A 2 -9.28 -40.03 21.97
C ALA A 2 -8.76 -39.82 20.52
N ARG A 3 -8.87 -40.84 19.66
CA ARG A 3 -8.47 -40.77 18.23
C ARG A 3 -9.38 -39.85 17.40
N GLU A 4 -10.69 -39.83 17.67
CA GLU A 4 -11.63 -38.92 16.99
C GLU A 4 -11.40 -37.45 17.39
N ILE A 5 -11.08 -37.20 18.66
CA ILE A 5 -10.76 -35.86 19.14
C ILE A 5 -9.46 -35.34 18.49
N ALA A 6 -8.44 -36.20 18.34
CA ALA A 6 -7.21 -35.85 17.66
C ALA A 6 -7.45 -35.51 16.17
N LYS A 7 -8.21 -36.35 15.46
CA LYS A 7 -8.55 -36.14 14.05
C LYS A 7 -9.34 -34.85 13.82
N ALA A 8 -10.33 -34.55 14.67
CA ALA A 8 -11.11 -33.31 14.58
C ALA A 8 -10.26 -32.04 14.84
N LYS A 9 -9.23 -32.13 15.69
CA LYS A 9 -8.30 -31.02 15.97
C LYS A 9 -7.37 -30.75 14.78
N GLU A 10 -6.90 -31.81 14.14
CA GLU A 10 -6.05 -31.73 12.95
C GLU A 10 -6.80 -31.15 11.74
N GLU A 11 -8.04 -31.57 11.51
CA GLU A 11 -8.91 -31.03 10.46
C GLU A 11 -9.27 -29.54 10.68
N LYS A 12 -9.48 -29.10 11.93
CA LYS A 12 -9.66 -27.67 12.24
C LYS A 12 -8.40 -26.86 11.94
N ARG A 13 -7.23 -27.35 12.33
CA ARG A 13 -5.95 -26.68 12.10
C ARG A 13 -5.63 -26.57 10.61
N ALA A 14 -5.90 -27.60 9.82
CA ALA A 14 -5.74 -27.57 8.37
C ALA A 14 -6.69 -26.56 7.69
N LYS A 15 -7.94 -26.45 8.17
CA LYS A 15 -8.93 -25.46 7.68
C LYS A 15 -8.56 -24.01 8.06
N GLU A 16 -7.95 -23.80 9.21
CA GLU A 16 -7.46 -22.47 9.61
C GLU A 16 -6.23 -22.06 8.79
N VAL A 17 -5.28 -22.98 8.58
CA VAL A 17 -4.10 -22.74 7.74
C VAL A 17 -4.50 -22.45 6.29
N SER A 18 -5.47 -23.19 5.73
CA SER A 18 -5.93 -22.94 4.35
C SER A 18 -6.67 -21.59 4.22
N LYS A 19 -7.51 -21.22 5.18
CA LYS A 19 -8.16 -19.90 5.21
C LYS A 19 -7.13 -18.76 5.32
N ASN A 20 -6.13 -18.91 6.15
CA ASN A 20 -5.08 -17.91 6.31
C ASN A 20 -4.21 -17.77 5.05
N ASN A 21 -3.89 -18.87 4.38
CA ASN A 21 -3.17 -18.83 3.10
C ASN A 21 -3.99 -18.15 1.98
N ILE A 22 -5.29 -18.44 1.90
CA ILE A 22 -6.19 -17.79 0.93
C ILE A 22 -6.32 -16.29 1.25
N GLN A 23 -6.46 -15.92 2.52
CA GLN A 23 -6.52 -14.52 2.95
C GLN A 23 -5.20 -13.78 2.67
N SER A 24 -4.05 -14.42 2.90
CA SER A 24 -2.73 -13.85 2.62
C SER A 24 -2.46 -13.71 1.13
N ALA A 25 -2.85 -14.68 0.30
CA ALA A 25 -2.76 -14.58 -1.16
C ALA A 25 -3.68 -13.47 -1.71
N LYS A 26 -4.86 -13.27 -1.11
CA LYS A 26 -5.77 -12.17 -1.47
C LYS A 26 -5.26 -10.78 -1.06
N ARG A 27 -4.27 -10.71 -0.18
CA ARG A 27 -3.62 -9.46 0.26
C ARG A 27 -2.43 -9.06 -0.61
N GLU A 28 -2.02 -9.90 -1.58
CA GLU A 28 -0.94 -9.58 -2.51
C GLU A 28 -1.50 -9.20 -3.88
N LEU A 29 -1.05 -8.06 -4.39
CA LEU A 29 -1.52 -7.46 -5.63
C LEU A 29 -0.33 -7.11 -6.51
N THR A 30 -0.43 -7.42 -7.80
CA THR A 30 0.50 -6.88 -8.81
C THR A 30 -0.08 -5.58 -9.35
N VAL A 31 0.68 -4.49 -9.21
CA VAL A 31 0.23 -3.14 -9.58
C VAL A 31 1.26 -2.43 -10.43
N VAL A 32 0.83 -1.43 -11.19
CA VAL A 32 1.73 -0.44 -11.80
C VAL A 32 2.04 0.63 -10.76
N ALA A 33 3.31 0.81 -10.42
CA ALA A 33 3.77 1.85 -9.51
C ALA A 33 4.50 2.96 -10.27
N THR A 34 4.14 4.20 -9.94
CA THR A 34 4.92 5.41 -10.24
C THR A 34 5.46 6.02 -8.95
N ALA A 35 6.15 7.16 -9.03
CA ALA A 35 6.49 7.96 -7.86
C ALA A 35 6.08 9.42 -8.05
N TYR A 36 5.69 10.06 -6.95
CA TYR A 36 5.40 11.49 -6.85
C TYR A 36 6.22 12.12 -5.73
N THR A 37 6.25 13.45 -5.68
CA THR A 37 6.95 14.19 -4.63
C THR A 37 5.98 15.07 -3.84
N ALA A 38 6.45 15.66 -2.73
CA ALA A 38 5.69 16.65 -1.98
C ALA A 38 5.72 18.06 -2.62
N ASP A 39 6.05 18.18 -3.90
CA ASP A 39 6.14 19.48 -4.58
C ASP A 39 4.73 20.10 -4.75
N PRO A 40 4.50 21.33 -4.25
CA PRO A 40 3.24 22.06 -4.44
C PRO A 40 2.75 22.14 -5.89
N SER A 41 3.66 22.22 -6.87
CA SER A 41 3.30 22.29 -8.29
C SER A 41 2.71 20.99 -8.83
N GLU A 42 2.99 19.85 -8.17
CA GLU A 42 2.49 18.53 -8.55
C GLU A 42 1.15 18.20 -7.86
N ASN A 43 0.92 18.74 -6.66
CA ASN A 43 -0.17 18.32 -5.76
C ASN A 43 -1.21 19.42 -5.45
N GLY A 44 -0.87 20.69 -5.68
CA GLY A 44 -1.60 21.83 -5.12
C GLY A 44 -1.30 22.02 -3.62
N THR A 45 -1.90 23.06 -3.02
CA THR A 45 -1.73 23.34 -1.59
C THR A 45 -3.04 23.76 -0.94
N TYR A 46 -3.15 23.48 0.35
CA TYR A 46 -4.25 23.92 1.21
C TYR A 46 -3.63 24.69 2.38
N GLY A 47 -3.82 26.02 2.40
CA GLY A 47 -3.18 26.87 3.40
C GLY A 47 -1.65 26.83 3.35
N GLY A 48 -1.07 26.67 2.15
CA GLY A 48 0.38 26.59 1.95
C GLY A 48 1.02 25.23 2.25
N ARG A 49 0.20 24.20 2.50
CA ARG A 49 0.66 22.83 2.80
C ARG A 49 0.24 21.85 1.74
N VAL A 50 1.08 20.85 1.48
CA VAL A 50 0.76 19.69 0.65
C VAL A 50 0.22 18.60 1.56
N LEU A 51 -1.08 18.34 1.46
CA LEU A 51 -1.79 17.40 2.31
C LEU A 51 -2.24 16.18 1.50
N THR A 52 -2.07 14.99 2.09
CA THR A 52 -2.64 13.77 1.53
C THR A 52 -4.15 13.69 1.75
N ALA A 53 -4.83 12.74 1.11
CA ALA A 53 -6.25 12.47 1.32
C ALA A 53 -6.62 12.16 2.79
N MET A 54 -5.68 11.62 3.57
CA MET A 54 -5.83 11.40 5.02
C MET A 54 -5.36 12.58 5.89
N GLY A 55 -4.91 13.67 5.28
CA GLY A 55 -4.49 14.89 5.99
C GLY A 55 -3.05 14.87 6.49
N HIS A 56 -2.19 13.98 6.00
CA HIS A 56 -0.77 14.02 6.35
C HIS A 56 -0.07 15.19 5.67
N ASP A 57 0.70 15.97 6.43
CA ASP A 57 1.45 17.12 5.93
C ASP A 57 2.82 16.69 5.37
N LEU A 58 2.91 16.68 4.04
CA LEU A 58 4.10 16.30 3.30
C LEU A 58 5.10 17.45 3.14
N THR A 59 4.68 18.70 3.34
CA THR A 59 5.58 19.86 3.32
C THR A 59 6.58 19.79 4.47
N LEU A 60 6.12 19.34 5.64
CA LEU A 60 6.97 19.13 6.81
C LEU A 60 7.70 17.78 6.77
N ASN A 61 7.11 16.77 6.13
CA ASN A 61 7.64 15.40 6.15
C ASN A 61 7.67 14.77 4.74
N PRO A 62 8.50 15.27 3.82
CA PRO A 62 8.52 14.81 2.43
C PRO A 62 9.03 13.38 2.24
N ASN A 63 9.62 12.78 3.29
CA ASN A 63 10.12 11.41 3.29
C ASN A 63 9.19 10.42 4.02
N MET A 64 7.95 10.81 4.34
CA MET A 64 6.96 9.89 4.89
C MET A 64 6.79 8.68 3.97
N ARG A 65 6.52 7.52 4.57
CA ARG A 65 6.26 6.29 3.81
C ARG A 65 4.79 6.22 3.48
N ILE A 66 4.34 7.10 2.59
CA ILE A 66 2.95 7.18 2.13
C ILE A 66 2.88 6.78 0.66
N ILE A 67 1.83 6.05 0.31
CA ILE A 67 1.47 5.76 -1.08
C ILE A 67 0.08 6.29 -1.39
N ALA A 68 -0.10 6.78 -2.62
CA ALA A 68 -1.40 7.05 -3.20
C ALA A 68 -1.97 5.77 -3.82
N VAL A 69 -3.26 5.51 -3.58
CA VAL A 69 -3.94 4.28 -4.04
C VAL A 69 -5.34 4.57 -4.58
N ASP A 70 -5.95 3.56 -5.21
CA ASP A 70 -7.40 3.49 -5.37
C ASP A 70 -8.03 2.86 -4.10
N PRO A 71 -8.84 3.60 -3.32
CA PRO A 71 -9.48 3.09 -2.10
C PRO A 71 -10.38 1.88 -2.30
N LYS A 72 -10.88 1.63 -3.53
CA LYS A 72 -11.68 0.45 -3.85
C LYS A 72 -10.85 -0.83 -3.94
N VAL A 73 -9.54 -0.70 -4.11
CA VAL A 73 -8.58 -1.81 -4.28
C VAL A 73 -7.74 -1.96 -3.02
N ILE A 74 -7.16 -0.87 -2.52
CA ILE A 74 -6.41 -0.82 -1.26
C ILE A 74 -7.08 0.23 -0.38
N PRO A 75 -7.78 -0.15 0.71
CA PRO A 75 -8.43 0.82 1.58
C PRO A 75 -7.45 1.83 2.17
N LEU A 76 -7.86 3.10 2.28
CA LEU A 76 -7.07 4.12 2.96
C LEU A 76 -6.83 3.74 4.43
N GLY A 77 -5.64 4.06 4.93
CA GLY A 77 -5.15 3.69 6.25
C GLY A 77 -4.54 2.29 6.33
N SER A 78 -4.62 1.50 5.26
CA SER A 78 -3.98 0.17 5.22
C SER A 78 -2.47 0.31 5.38
N LYS A 79 -1.88 -0.53 6.23
CA LYS A 79 -0.44 -0.76 6.22
C LYS A 79 -0.11 -1.69 5.06
N VAL A 80 0.90 -1.35 4.28
CA VAL A 80 1.31 -2.15 3.12
C VAL A 80 2.81 -2.34 3.08
N TRP A 81 3.25 -3.36 2.37
CA TRP A 81 4.62 -3.51 1.90
C TRP A 81 4.64 -3.43 0.38
N VAL A 82 5.50 -2.59 -0.18
CA VAL A 82 5.66 -2.39 -1.62
C VAL A 82 7.03 -2.89 -2.04
N GLU A 83 7.08 -3.80 -2.99
CA GLU A 83 8.33 -4.35 -3.50
C GLU A 83 9.28 -3.24 -3.99
N GLY A 84 10.53 -3.29 -3.52
CA GLY A 84 11.56 -2.28 -3.84
C GLY A 84 11.42 -0.94 -3.11
N TYR A 85 10.29 -0.68 -2.45
CA TYR A 85 10.09 0.54 -1.64
C TYR A 85 10.11 0.23 -0.13
N GLY A 86 9.40 -0.81 0.31
CA GLY A 86 9.30 -1.25 1.71
C GLY A 86 7.92 -0.98 2.31
N GLU A 87 7.85 -0.96 3.65
CA GLU A 87 6.60 -0.70 4.37
C GLU A 87 6.13 0.76 4.20
N ALA A 88 4.82 0.94 4.06
CA ALA A 88 4.19 2.24 3.86
C ALA A 88 2.72 2.24 4.34
N ILE A 89 2.12 3.42 4.37
CA ILE A 89 0.70 3.63 4.64
C ILE A 89 0.01 4.02 3.33
N ALA A 90 -1.13 3.39 3.04
CA ALA A 90 -2.06 3.84 2.01
C ALA A 90 -2.77 5.11 2.48
N GLY A 91 -2.05 6.23 2.45
CA GLY A 91 -2.46 7.48 3.10
C GLY A 91 -2.98 8.56 2.15
N ASP A 92 -2.98 8.27 0.84
CA ASP A 92 -3.30 9.27 -0.18
C ASP A 92 -4.08 8.71 -1.37
N THR A 93 -4.58 9.60 -2.23
CA THR A 93 -5.26 9.26 -3.48
C THR A 93 -4.82 10.17 -4.60
N GLY A 94 -4.99 9.73 -5.85
CA GLY A 94 -4.77 10.56 -7.02
C GLY A 94 -5.86 10.36 -8.07
N SER A 95 -6.09 11.39 -8.88
CA SER A 95 -7.06 11.31 -9.99
C SER A 95 -6.66 10.24 -11.03
N ALA A 96 -5.35 10.11 -11.30
CA ALA A 96 -4.78 9.11 -12.19
C ALA A 96 -4.51 7.74 -11.54
N ILE A 97 -4.68 7.63 -10.22
CA ILE A 97 -4.40 6.42 -9.44
C ILE A 97 -5.72 5.67 -9.24
N LYS A 98 -6.02 4.78 -10.20
CA LYS A 98 -7.26 4.00 -10.29
C LYS A 98 -6.95 2.53 -10.60
N GLY A 99 -7.75 1.62 -10.03
CA GLY A 99 -7.55 0.18 -10.17
C GLY A 99 -6.22 -0.28 -9.55
N ASN A 100 -5.54 -1.20 -10.23
CA ASN A 100 -4.25 -1.76 -9.80
C ASN A 100 -3.08 -0.82 -10.13
N ARG A 101 -3.17 0.43 -9.68
CA ARG A 101 -2.14 1.44 -9.81
C ARG A 101 -1.89 2.11 -8.46
N ILE A 102 -0.62 2.40 -8.19
CA ILE A 102 -0.19 3.15 -7.00
C ILE A 102 0.82 4.23 -7.37
N ASP A 103 1.00 5.19 -6.48
CA ASP A 103 2.07 6.19 -6.55
C ASP A 103 2.82 6.23 -5.21
N VAL A 104 4.14 6.11 -5.21
CA VAL A 104 4.93 6.12 -3.97
C VAL A 104 5.52 7.51 -3.70
N LEU A 105 5.44 7.98 -2.45
CA LEU A 105 6.03 9.27 -2.07
C LEU A 105 7.56 9.17 -2.04
N MET A 106 8.21 10.09 -2.73
CA MET A 106 9.65 10.25 -2.73
C MET A 106 10.02 11.67 -2.30
N GLY A 107 11.01 11.79 -1.42
CA GLY A 107 11.45 13.09 -0.91
C GLY A 107 12.19 13.99 -1.91
N SER A 108 12.42 13.53 -3.15
CA SER A 108 12.99 14.38 -4.20
C SER A 108 12.63 13.90 -5.61
N LYS A 109 12.63 14.84 -6.58
CA LYS A 109 12.40 14.54 -7.99
C LYS A 109 13.43 13.57 -8.57
N SER A 110 14.69 13.71 -8.17
CA SER A 110 15.75 12.76 -8.60
C SER A 110 15.44 11.32 -8.15
N LYS A 111 14.97 11.13 -6.91
CA LYS A 111 14.54 9.80 -6.44
C LYS A 111 13.30 9.29 -7.18
N ALA A 112 12.33 10.16 -7.44
CA ALA A 112 11.13 9.80 -8.22
C ALA A 112 11.47 9.39 -9.66
N MET A 113 12.39 10.10 -10.32
CA MET A 113 12.87 9.75 -11.67
C MET A 113 13.64 8.44 -11.67
N ASN A 114 14.53 8.22 -10.70
CA ASN A 114 15.28 6.97 -10.57
C ASN A 114 14.36 5.78 -10.24
N TRP A 115 13.27 6.04 -9.52
CA TRP A 115 12.23 5.04 -9.34
C TRP A 115 11.58 4.70 -10.68
N GLY A 116 11.09 5.68 -11.42
CA GLY A 116 10.44 5.48 -12.70
C GLY A 116 9.12 4.71 -12.59
N ARG A 117 8.53 4.36 -13.74
CA ARG A 117 7.32 3.52 -13.79
C ARG A 117 7.71 2.05 -13.86
N LYS A 118 7.19 1.23 -12.95
CA LYS A 118 7.45 -0.22 -12.97
C LYS A 118 6.29 -1.01 -12.40
N THR A 119 6.21 -2.29 -12.75
CA THR A 119 5.26 -3.23 -12.14
C THR A 119 5.89 -3.80 -10.87
N VAL A 120 5.16 -3.74 -9.76
CA VAL A 120 5.62 -4.20 -8.44
C VAL A 120 4.54 -5.03 -7.75
N LYS A 121 4.97 -5.84 -6.79
CA LYS A 121 4.06 -6.49 -5.85
C LYS A 121 3.79 -5.61 -4.64
N VAL A 122 2.54 -5.59 -4.20
CA VAL A 122 2.09 -4.90 -2.98
C VAL A 122 1.38 -5.90 -2.09
N LYS A 123 1.74 -5.92 -0.81
CA LYS A 123 1.09 -6.73 0.22
C LYS A 123 0.39 -5.84 1.21
N ILE A 124 -0.90 -6.08 1.45
CA ILE A 124 -1.64 -5.46 2.54
C ILE A 124 -1.34 -6.26 3.83
N LEU A 125 -0.87 -5.57 4.87
CA LEU A 125 -0.39 -6.17 6.13
C LEU A 125 -1.50 -6.30 7.17
#